data_AF-A0ABC8K3K1-F1
#
_entry.id   AF-A0ABC8K3K1-F1
#
_cell.length_a   1.000
_cell.length_b   1.000
_cell.length_c   1.000
_cell.angle_alpha   90.00
_cell.angle_beta   90.00
_cell.angle_gamma   90.00
#
_symmetry.space_group_name_H-M   'P 1'
#
loop_
_entity.id
_entity.type
_entity.pdbx_description
1 polymer ?
#
loop_
_entity_poly.entity_id
_entity_poly.type
_entity_poly.pdbx_seq_one_letter_code
_entity_poly.pdbx_strand_id
1 'polypeptide(L)'
;MMVLVYVRRVLDPRKSQVIAFLLTTLDLTTKDVSHALRDGHYEALGFELLESLLGVAPSEEEERKLKSCSDDEESVIKLAPSERFLKELLNVPFVFKRVDALLFVASFDSKAELLKRSFGVIQAACEELRNSKMLLKLIEVVLETGMKSVNAHDFKLEALLDGGTSLLHSVVQNIIESEGIKVL
;
A
#
# COMPACT_ATOMS: atom_id res chain seq x y z
N MET A 1 -14.28 -3.34 -50.50
CA MET A 1 -14.70 -4.42 -49.59
C MET A 1 -13.53 -4.72 -48.65
N MET A 2 -13.44 -4.03 -47.52
CA MET A 2 -12.39 -4.31 -46.52
C MET A 2 -12.78 -5.61 -45.82
N VAL A 3 -12.14 -6.71 -46.23
CA VAL A 3 -12.20 -7.95 -45.46
C VAL A 3 -11.57 -7.64 -44.13
N LEU A 4 -12.40 -7.61 -43.08
CA LEU A 4 -11.98 -7.66 -41.69
C LEU A 4 -11.06 -8.86 -41.54
N VAL A 5 -9.75 -8.63 -41.59
CA VAL A 5 -8.77 -9.56 -41.06
C VAL A 5 -9.16 -9.69 -39.59
N TYR A 6 -9.77 -10.83 -39.25
CA TYR A 6 -10.11 -11.19 -37.89
C TYR A 6 -8.77 -11.38 -37.16
N VAL A 7 -8.17 -10.27 -36.69
CA VAL A 7 -7.02 -10.32 -35.80
C VAL A 7 -7.53 -11.06 -34.58
N ARG A 8 -7.10 -12.31 -34.44
CA ARG A 8 -7.50 -13.20 -33.37
C ARG A 8 -6.90 -12.63 -32.09
N ARG A 9 -7.57 -11.66 -31.47
CA ARG A 9 -7.08 -10.96 -30.28
C ARG A 9 -6.88 -11.99 -29.19
N VAL A 10 -5.63 -12.17 -28.80
CA VAL A 10 -5.25 -13.09 -27.73
C VAL A 10 -5.46 -12.41 -26.38
N LEU A 11 -5.16 -11.11 -26.32
CA LEU A 11 -5.28 -10.29 -25.11
C LEU A 11 -6.63 -9.58 -25.00
N ASP A 12 -7.06 -9.37 -23.76
CA ASP A 12 -8.17 -8.46 -23.45
C ASP A 12 -7.90 -7.04 -24.00
N PRO A 13 -8.91 -6.37 -24.60
CA PRO A 13 -8.75 -5.02 -25.14
C PRO A 13 -8.23 -3.99 -24.15
N ARG A 14 -8.59 -4.09 -22.85
CA ARG A 14 -8.13 -3.15 -21.82
C ARG A 14 -6.64 -3.32 -21.56
N LYS A 15 -6.14 -4.56 -21.44
CA LYS A 15 -4.70 -4.83 -21.29
C LYS A 15 -3.93 -4.31 -22.49
N SER A 16 -4.45 -4.57 -23.70
CA SER A 16 -3.84 -4.10 -24.95
C SER A 16 -3.72 -2.57 -25.00
N GLN A 17 -4.73 -1.83 -24.53
CA GLN A 17 -4.69 -0.37 -24.43
C GLN A 17 -3.67 0.13 -23.42
N VAL A 18 -3.62 -0.47 -22.22
CA VAL A 18 -2.63 -0.11 -21.20
C VAL A 18 -1.21 -0.35 -21.72
N ILE A 19 -0.95 -1.49 -22.36
CA ILE A 19 0.36 -1.79 -22.95
C ILE A 19 0.70 -0.81 -24.08
N ALA A 20 -0.27 -0.47 -24.94
CA ALA A 20 -0.04 0.52 -25.99
C ALA A 20 0.34 1.89 -25.41
N PHE A 21 -0.33 2.32 -24.35
CA PHE A 21 0.01 3.54 -23.61
C PHE A 21 1.40 3.47 -22.98
N LEU A 22 1.77 2.33 -22.39
CA LEU A 22 3.13 2.11 -21.88
C LEU A 22 4.16 2.27 -23.01
N LEU A 23 3.96 1.60 -24.14
CA LEU A 23 4.89 1.67 -25.27
C LEU A 23 5.05 3.07 -25.86
N THR A 24 4.03 3.95 -25.76
CA THR A 24 4.14 5.34 -26.20
C THR A 24 4.77 6.27 -25.16
N THR A 25 4.70 5.89 -23.88
CA THR A 25 5.20 6.70 -22.76
C THR A 25 6.62 6.28 -22.36
N LEU A 26 7.02 5.07 -22.73
CA LEU A 26 8.33 4.52 -22.45
C LEU A 26 9.37 5.05 -23.44
N ASP A 27 10.43 5.65 -22.90
CA ASP A 27 11.67 5.92 -23.64
C ASP A 27 12.54 4.65 -23.82
N LEU A 28 12.11 3.53 -23.25
CA LEU A 28 12.81 2.24 -23.28
C LEU A 28 12.23 1.32 -24.36
N THR A 29 13.11 0.57 -25.04
CA THR A 29 12.66 -0.47 -25.96
C THR A 29 12.25 -1.74 -25.21
N THR A 30 11.45 -2.62 -25.85
CA THR A 30 11.09 -3.94 -25.28
C THR A 30 12.30 -4.76 -24.84
N LYS A 31 13.42 -4.63 -25.57
CA LYS A 31 14.68 -5.30 -25.24
C LYS A 31 15.30 -4.75 -23.98
N ASP A 32 15.31 -3.43 -23.81
CA ASP A 32 15.83 -2.78 -22.61
C ASP A 32 15.02 -3.19 -21.37
N VAL A 33 13.69 -3.22 -21.50
CA VAL A 33 12.80 -3.70 -20.43
C VAL A 33 13.10 -5.17 -20.11
N SER A 34 13.24 -6.02 -21.13
CA SER A 34 13.53 -7.45 -20.93
C SER A 34 14.89 -7.69 -20.28
N HIS A 35 15.89 -6.88 -20.63
CA HIS A 35 17.23 -6.92 -20.05
C HIS A 35 17.21 -6.46 -18.59
N ALA A 36 16.58 -5.32 -18.31
CA ALA A 36 16.44 -4.80 -16.95
C ALA A 36 15.68 -5.78 -16.02
N LEU A 37 14.64 -6.46 -16.52
CA LEU A 37 13.92 -7.50 -15.76
C LEU A 37 14.77 -8.76 -15.51
N ARG A 38 15.69 -9.09 -16.42
CA ARG A 38 16.60 -10.22 -16.28
C ARG A 38 17.67 -9.94 -15.23
N ASP A 39 18.24 -8.74 -15.27
CA ASP A 39 19.31 -8.29 -14.38
C ASP A 39 18.80 -7.82 -13.02
N GLY A 40 17.51 -7.46 -12.92
CA GLY A 40 16.89 -6.99 -11.68
C GLY A 40 17.10 -5.50 -11.41
N HIS A 41 17.32 -4.69 -12.44
CA HIS A 41 17.49 -3.23 -12.30
C HIS A 41 16.13 -2.54 -12.17
N TYR A 42 15.60 -2.46 -10.95
CA TYR A 42 14.30 -1.84 -10.69
C TYR A 42 14.34 -0.31 -10.85
N GLU A 43 15.48 0.32 -10.63
CA GLU A 43 15.67 1.78 -10.74
C GLU A 43 15.52 2.26 -12.18
N ALA A 44 15.97 1.45 -13.14
CA ALA A 44 15.85 1.76 -14.56
C ALA A 44 14.40 1.62 -15.06
N LEU A 45 13.62 0.75 -14.44
CA LEU A 45 12.22 0.51 -14.80
C LEU A 45 11.28 1.49 -14.10
N GLY A 46 11.55 1.82 -12.84
CA GLY A 46 10.69 2.67 -12.03
C GLY A 46 9.46 1.94 -11.47
N PHE A 47 8.89 2.50 -10.40
CA PHE A 47 7.76 1.90 -9.69
C PHE A 47 6.51 1.85 -10.57
N GLU A 48 6.20 2.95 -11.27
CA GLU A 48 4.97 3.11 -12.07
C GLU A 48 4.93 2.12 -13.24
N LEU A 49 6.07 1.88 -13.89
CA LEU A 49 6.16 0.89 -14.96
C LEU A 49 5.99 -0.52 -14.41
N LEU A 50 6.68 -0.86 -13.32
CA LEU A 50 6.58 -2.19 -12.70
C LEU A 50 5.14 -2.48 -12.24
N GLU A 51 4.47 -1.49 -11.65
CA GLU A 51 3.06 -1.60 -11.24
C GLU A 51 2.14 -1.80 -12.46
N SER A 52 2.34 -1.02 -13.52
CA SER A 52 1.54 -1.15 -14.75
C SER A 52 1.78 -2.50 -15.45
N LEU A 53 3.03 -2.97 -15.52
CA LEU A 53 3.39 -4.29 -16.05
C LEU A 53 2.72 -5.42 -15.26
N LEU A 54 2.69 -5.31 -13.93
CA LEU A 54 2.00 -6.29 -13.09
C LEU A 54 0.48 -6.29 -13.35
N GLY A 55 -0.12 -5.11 -13.54
CA GLY A 55 -1.53 -4.96 -13.86
C GLY A 55 -1.96 -5.55 -15.22
N VAL A 56 -1.04 -5.64 -16.17
CA VAL A 56 -1.28 -6.24 -17.50
C VAL A 56 -0.79 -7.67 -17.62
N ALA A 57 -0.48 -8.33 -16.51
CA ALA A 57 -0.07 -9.73 -16.51
C ALA A 57 -1.09 -10.62 -17.27
N PRO A 58 -0.66 -11.43 -18.25
CA PRO A 58 -1.51 -12.35 -18.96
C PRO A 58 -1.98 -13.45 -18.00
N SER A 59 -3.21 -13.91 -18.20
CA SER A 59 -3.69 -15.17 -17.61
C SER A 59 -2.95 -16.36 -18.21
N GLU A 60 -3.01 -17.52 -17.54
CA GLU A 60 -2.36 -18.75 -18.04
C GLU A 60 -2.82 -19.13 -19.47
N GLU A 61 -4.08 -18.87 -19.80
CA GLU A 61 -4.62 -19.13 -21.13
C GLU A 61 -4.06 -18.15 -22.17
N GLU A 62 -4.00 -16.85 -21.85
CA GLU A 62 -3.39 -15.82 -22.70
C GLU A 62 -1.91 -16.10 -22.92
N GLU A 63 -1.16 -16.45 -21.86
CA GLU A 63 0.25 -16.80 -21.93
C GLU A 63 0.48 -18.02 -22.84
N ARG A 64 -0.33 -19.08 -22.68
CA ARG A 64 -0.23 -20.28 -23.53
C ARG A 64 -0.50 -19.95 -24.99
N LYS A 65 -1.50 -19.11 -25.27
CA LYS A 65 -1.82 -18.66 -26.64
C LYS A 65 -0.68 -17.84 -27.24
N LEU A 66 -0.15 -16.86 -26.50
CA LEU A 66 0.98 -16.02 -26.94
C LEU A 66 2.25 -16.85 -27.22
N LYS A 67 2.54 -17.86 -26.39
CA LYS A 67 3.67 -18.78 -26.58
C LYS A 67 3.45 -19.77 -27.73
N SER A 68 2.20 -20.14 -28.01
CA SER A 68 1.86 -21.08 -29.09
C SER A 68 1.85 -20.45 -30.48
N CYS A 69 1.80 -19.11 -30.57
CA CYS A 69 1.99 -18.41 -31.83
C CYS A 69 3.42 -18.67 -32.33
N SER A 70 3.58 -19.17 -33.56
CA SER A 70 4.90 -19.42 -34.16
C SER A 70 5.76 -18.16 -34.18
N ASP A 71 7.08 -18.34 -34.27
CA ASP A 71 8.05 -17.23 -34.39
C ASP A 71 8.28 -16.82 -35.86
N ASP A 72 7.47 -17.36 -36.79
CA ASP A 72 7.52 -16.97 -38.19
C ASP A 72 7.17 -15.47 -38.32
N GLU A 73 7.95 -14.72 -39.11
CA GLU A 73 7.75 -13.27 -39.26
C GLU A 73 6.31 -12.91 -39.65
N GLU A 74 5.64 -13.75 -40.45
CA GLU A 74 4.28 -13.53 -40.89
C GLU A 74 3.21 -13.75 -39.80
N SER A 75 3.46 -14.59 -38.80
CA SER A 75 2.56 -14.77 -37.66
C SER A 75 2.80 -13.72 -36.57
N VAL A 76 4.04 -13.24 -36.44
CA VAL A 76 4.42 -12.13 -35.55
C VAL A 76 3.87 -10.79 -36.06
N ILE A 77 3.89 -10.54 -37.37
CA ILE A 77 3.29 -9.33 -37.98
C ILE A 77 1.76 -9.28 -37.76
N LYS A 78 1.10 -10.45 -37.62
CA LYS A 78 -0.34 -10.53 -37.32
C LYS A 78 -0.67 -10.18 -35.86
N LEU A 79 0.30 -10.17 -34.96
CA LEU A 79 0.11 -9.79 -33.56
C LEU A 79 0.13 -8.26 -33.41
N ALA A 80 -0.79 -7.77 -32.58
CA ALA A 80 -0.81 -6.35 -32.21
C ALA A 80 0.52 -5.96 -31.51
N PRO A 81 0.95 -4.69 -31.57
CA PRO A 81 2.16 -4.24 -30.87
C PRO A 81 2.22 -4.62 -29.39
N SER A 82 1.07 -4.59 -28.70
CA SER A 82 0.92 -5.01 -27.31
C SER A 82 1.12 -6.52 -27.09
N GLU A 83 0.63 -7.35 -28.02
CA GLU A 83 0.82 -8.80 -27.99
C GLU A 83 2.27 -9.18 -28.29
N ARG A 84 2.92 -8.47 -29.22
CA ARG A 84 4.35 -8.63 -29.52
C ARG A 84 5.21 -8.28 -28.31
N PHE A 85 4.92 -7.17 -27.65
CA PHE A 85 5.60 -6.75 -26.43
C PHE A 85 5.49 -7.82 -25.34
N LEU A 86 4.28 -8.30 -25.04
CA LEU A 86 4.08 -9.33 -24.01
C LEU A 86 4.72 -10.67 -24.41
N LYS A 87 4.65 -11.07 -25.69
CA LYS A 87 5.30 -12.29 -26.18
C LYS A 87 6.82 -12.23 -25.95
N GLU A 88 7.45 -11.08 -26.23
CA GLU A 88 8.87 -10.88 -25.99
C GLU A 88 9.22 -10.91 -24.50
N LEU A 89 8.41 -10.26 -23.64
CA LEU A 89 8.59 -10.33 -22.18
C LEU A 89 8.46 -11.75 -21.62
N LEU A 90 7.57 -12.56 -22.18
CA LEU A 90 7.38 -13.95 -21.77
C LEU A 90 8.59 -14.86 -22.09
N ASN A 91 9.56 -14.39 -22.88
CA ASN A 91 10.86 -15.06 -23.06
C ASN A 91 11.76 -14.90 -21.84
N VAL A 92 11.46 -13.96 -20.93
CA VAL A 92 12.14 -13.83 -19.64
C VAL A 92 11.55 -14.87 -18.68
N PRO A 93 12.37 -15.79 -18.11
CA PRO A 93 11.88 -16.80 -17.20
C PRO A 93 11.23 -16.17 -15.96
N PHE A 94 9.99 -16.57 -15.68
CA PHE A 94 9.19 -16.09 -14.54
C PHE A 94 8.99 -14.56 -14.53
N VAL A 95 8.84 -13.94 -15.70
CA VAL A 95 8.82 -12.47 -15.85
C VAL A 95 7.89 -11.75 -14.87
N PHE A 96 6.64 -12.20 -14.69
CA PHE A 96 5.70 -11.52 -13.79
C PHE A 96 6.01 -11.74 -12.31
N LYS A 97 6.64 -12.86 -11.94
CA LYS A 97 7.17 -13.04 -10.57
C LYS A 97 8.37 -12.12 -10.32
N ARG A 98 9.20 -11.87 -11.34
CA ARG A 98 10.29 -10.90 -11.27
C ARG A 98 9.77 -9.48 -11.16
N VAL A 99 8.77 -9.11 -11.96
CA VAL A 99 8.12 -7.79 -11.87
C VAL A 99 7.56 -7.57 -10.46
N ASP A 100 6.84 -8.54 -9.91
CA ASP A 100 6.29 -8.46 -8.54
C ASP A 100 7.40 -8.30 -7.48
N ALA A 101 8.47 -9.09 -7.58
CA ALA A 101 9.62 -8.98 -6.68
C ALA A 101 10.33 -7.61 -6.79
N LEU A 102 10.54 -7.10 -8.00
CA LEU A 102 11.18 -5.80 -8.23
C LEU A 102 10.29 -4.64 -7.77
N LEU A 103 8.97 -4.75 -7.94
CA LEU A 103 8.00 -3.78 -7.42
C LEU A 103 8.02 -3.75 -5.89
N PHE A 104 8.16 -4.92 -5.26
CA PHE A 104 8.36 -5.02 -3.82
C PHE A 104 9.64 -4.31 -3.38
N VAL A 105 10.78 -4.59 -4.03
CA VAL A 105 12.07 -3.94 -3.73
C VAL A 105 11.96 -2.42 -3.89
N ALA A 106 11.39 -1.94 -4.99
CA ALA A 106 11.21 -0.52 -5.27
C ALA A 106 10.37 0.21 -4.21
N SER A 107 9.49 -0.49 -3.50
CA SER A 107 8.61 0.08 -2.45
C SER A 107 9.01 -0.32 -1.02
N PHE A 108 10.10 -1.07 -0.85
CA PHE A 108 10.46 -1.63 0.45
C PHE A 108 10.82 -0.53 1.45
N ASP A 109 11.74 0.37 1.08
CA ASP A 109 12.23 1.41 1.97
C ASP A 109 11.13 2.38 2.39
N SER A 110 10.26 2.77 1.46
CA SER A 110 9.13 3.65 1.76
C SER A 110 8.12 2.99 2.71
N LYS A 111 7.81 1.71 2.52
CA LYS A 111 6.96 0.93 3.43
C LYS A 111 7.61 0.75 4.81
N ALA A 112 8.90 0.47 4.85
CA ALA A 112 9.65 0.31 6.09
C ALA A 112 9.69 1.62 6.90
N GLU A 113 9.97 2.75 6.26
CA GLU A 113 9.97 4.07 6.90
C GLU A 113 8.58 4.48 7.39
N LEU A 114 7.53 4.22 6.60
CA LEU A 114 6.16 4.44 7.05
C LEU A 114 5.86 3.65 8.33
N LEU A 115 6.26 2.38 8.38
CA LEU A 115 6.03 1.51 9.52
C LEU A 115 6.81 1.99 10.76
N LYS A 116 8.10 2.33 10.59
CA LYS A 116 8.92 2.92 11.67
C LYS A 116 8.28 4.19 12.23
N ARG A 117 7.81 5.09 11.36
CA ARG A 117 7.14 6.32 11.77
C ARG A 117 5.87 6.05 12.57
N SER A 118 5.04 5.11 12.09
CA SER A 118 3.82 4.70 12.79
C SER A 118 4.12 4.17 14.20
N PHE A 119 5.12 3.28 14.32
CA PHE A 119 5.57 2.80 15.63
C PHE A 119 6.11 3.91 16.53
N GLY A 120 6.87 4.85 15.96
CA GLY A 120 7.38 6.00 16.71
C GLY A 120 6.25 6.86 17.30
N VAL A 121 5.18 7.10 16.53
CA VAL A 121 4.01 7.84 17.02
C VAL A 121 3.31 7.08 18.14
N ILE A 122 3.09 5.77 17.98
CA ILE A 122 2.45 4.94 19.01
C ILE A 122 3.30 4.91 20.27
N GLN A 123 4.62 4.71 20.14
CA GLN A 123 5.53 4.69 21.28
C GLN A 123 5.52 6.03 22.02
N ALA A 124 5.62 7.15 21.31
CA ALA A 124 5.58 8.48 21.89
C ALA A 124 4.27 8.73 22.64
N ALA A 125 3.12 8.37 22.04
CA ALA A 125 1.82 8.50 22.70
C ALA A 125 1.72 7.63 23.96
N CYS A 126 2.18 6.38 23.92
CA CYS A 126 2.21 5.50 25.09
C CYS A 126 3.12 6.04 26.20
N GLU A 127 4.30 6.56 25.86
CA GLU A 127 5.22 7.18 26.81
C GLU A 127 4.63 8.45 27.43
N GLU A 128 3.99 9.30 26.64
CA GLU A 128 3.32 10.51 27.12
C GLU A 128 2.17 10.17 28.08
N LEU A 129 1.31 9.21 27.72
CA LEU A 129 0.23 8.73 28.58
C LEU A 129 0.77 8.13 29.89
N ARG A 130 1.82 7.30 29.82
CA ARG A 130 2.41 6.65 31.00
C ARG A 130 3.08 7.64 31.94
N ASN A 131 3.69 8.69 31.41
CA ASN A 131 4.42 9.69 32.19
C ASN A 131 3.56 10.92 32.55
N SER A 132 2.32 11.00 32.06
CA SER A 132 1.42 12.12 32.35
C SER A 132 0.95 12.08 33.79
N LYS A 133 1.59 12.90 34.63
CA LYS A 133 1.19 13.10 36.03
C LYS A 133 -0.25 13.61 36.15
N MET A 134 -0.67 14.48 35.23
CA MET A 134 -2.03 15.02 35.23
C MET A 134 -3.07 13.94 34.92
N LEU A 135 -2.79 13.03 33.97
CA LEU A 135 -3.66 11.90 33.68
C LEU A 135 -3.75 10.94 34.87
N LEU A 136 -2.62 10.64 35.52
CA LEU A 136 -2.60 9.82 36.73
C LEU A 136 -3.40 10.47 37.87
N LYS A 137 -3.26 11.78 38.06
CA LYS A 137 -4.03 12.54 39.06
C LYS A 137 -5.53 12.55 38.74
N LEU A 138 -5.89 12.72 37.47
CA LEU A 138 -7.27 12.64 37.01
C LEU A 138 -7.87 11.26 37.31
N ILE A 139 -7.15 10.18 36.97
CA ILE A 139 -7.57 8.80 37.25
C ILE A 139 -7.72 8.58 38.76
N GLU A 140 -6.78 9.08 39.57
CA GLU A 140 -6.85 9.01 41.04
C GLU A 140 -8.11 9.70 41.58
N VAL A 141 -8.40 10.94 41.15
CA VAL A 141 -9.60 11.68 41.60
C VAL A 141 -10.90 11.02 41.12
N VAL A 142 -10.92 10.50 39.88
CA VAL A 142 -12.09 9.76 39.36
C VAL A 142 -12.30 8.47 40.15
N LEU A 143 -11.23 7.74 40.48
CA LEU A 143 -11.29 6.57 41.34
C LEU A 143 -11.83 6.91 42.73
N GLU A 144 -11.30 7.95 43.39
CA GLU A 144 -11.80 8.40 44.70
C GLU A 144 -13.27 8.83 44.65
N THR A 145 -13.69 9.50 43.57
CA THR A 145 -15.08 9.94 43.37
C THR A 145 -16.01 8.75 43.11
N GLY A 146 -15.58 7.76 42.33
CA GLY A 146 -16.32 6.52 42.07
C GLY A 146 -16.34 5.53 43.24
N MET A 147 -15.30 5.54 44.08
CA MET A 147 -15.14 4.67 45.25
C MET A 147 -16.16 4.92 46.37
N LYS A 148 -16.91 6.04 46.35
CA LYS A 148 -18.04 6.22 47.28
C LYS A 148 -19.24 5.33 46.94
N SER A 149 -19.25 4.65 45.79
CA SER A 149 -20.39 3.87 45.29
C SER A 149 -20.20 2.36 45.44
N VAL A 150 -19.06 1.76 45.04
CA VAL A 150 -18.79 0.31 45.15
C VAL A 150 -17.26 0.08 45.13
N ASN A 151 -16.75 -0.87 45.93
CA ASN A 151 -15.34 -1.29 46.01
C ASN A 151 -14.73 -1.76 44.67
N ALA A 152 -14.47 -0.83 43.75
CA ALA A 152 -13.86 -1.11 42.46
C ALA A 152 -12.35 -0.85 42.54
N HIS A 153 -11.55 -1.91 42.48
CA HIS A 153 -10.09 -1.82 42.38
C HIS A 153 -9.61 -1.50 40.95
N ASP A 154 -10.52 -1.46 39.98
CA ASP A 154 -10.22 -1.25 38.57
C ASP A 154 -11.19 -0.24 37.93
N PHE A 155 -10.67 0.64 37.07
CA PHE A 155 -11.44 1.60 36.29
C PHE A 155 -11.05 1.49 34.81
N LYS A 156 -12.05 1.31 33.94
CA LYS A 156 -11.82 1.24 32.49
C LYS A 156 -11.69 2.66 31.92
N LEU A 157 -10.63 2.94 31.17
CA LEU A 157 -10.39 4.26 30.58
C LEU A 157 -11.54 4.75 29.68
N GLU A 158 -12.32 3.84 29.09
CA GLU A 158 -13.53 4.17 28.32
C GLU A 158 -14.58 4.93 29.15
N ALA A 159 -14.65 4.68 30.46
CA ALA A 159 -15.59 5.39 31.35
C ALA A 159 -15.21 6.87 31.57
N LEU A 160 -13.96 7.28 31.31
CA LEU A 160 -13.57 8.69 31.25
C LEU A 160 -14.13 9.40 30.01
N LEU A 161 -14.29 8.67 28.90
CA LEU A 161 -14.87 9.19 27.65
C LEU A 161 -16.40 9.23 27.73
N ASP A 162 -17.02 8.26 28.41
CA ASP A 162 -18.48 8.17 28.59
C ASP A 162 -19.01 9.01 29.77
N GLY A 163 -18.15 9.44 30.70
CA GLY A 163 -18.52 10.13 31.95
C GLY A 163 -19.14 11.53 31.76
N GLY A 164 -19.19 12.06 30.55
CA GLY A 164 -19.79 13.36 30.25
C GLY A 164 -19.01 14.55 30.83
N THR A 165 -19.25 15.72 30.25
CA THR A 165 -18.58 16.98 30.59
C THR A 165 -18.71 17.40 32.05
N SER A 166 -19.72 16.92 32.77
CA SER A 166 -20.00 17.25 34.18
C SER A 166 -19.06 16.57 35.18
N LEU A 167 -18.64 15.32 34.93
CA LEU A 167 -17.62 14.64 35.74
C LEU A 167 -16.25 15.27 35.50
N LEU A 168 -15.89 15.53 34.24
CA LEU A 168 -14.64 16.23 33.91
C LEU A 168 -14.60 17.64 34.52
N HIS A 169 -15.71 18.38 34.49
CA HIS A 169 -15.81 19.69 35.14
C HIS A 169 -15.60 19.60 36.66
N SER A 170 -16.23 18.62 37.34
CA SER A 170 -16.05 18.43 38.79
C SER A 170 -14.61 18.01 39.15
N VAL A 171 -13.99 17.17 38.32
CA VAL A 171 -12.62 16.72 38.54
C VAL A 171 -11.62 17.84 38.29
N VAL A 172 -11.79 18.64 37.23
CA VAL A 172 -10.97 19.83 36.96
C VAL A 172 -11.08 20.84 38.10
N GLN A 173 -12.28 21.10 38.61
CA GLN A 173 -12.50 21.99 39.76
C GLN A 173 -11.76 21.49 41.01
N ASN A 174 -11.86 20.19 41.32
CA ASN A 174 -11.18 19.59 42.47
C ASN A 174 -9.65 19.58 42.32
N ILE A 175 -9.11 19.40 41.10
CA ILE A 175 -7.66 19.46 40.86
C ILE A 175 -7.15 20.88 41.08
N ILE A 176 -7.86 21.90 40.56
CA ILE A 176 -7.54 23.33 40.78
C ILE A 176 -7.56 23.67 42.28
N GLU A 177 -8.53 23.15 43.03
CA GLU A 177 -8.64 23.34 44.48
C GLU A 177 -7.54 22.60 45.27
N SER A 178 -7.11 21.41 44.82
CA SER A 178 -6.08 20.61 45.51
C SER A 178 -4.64 21.06 45.24
N GLU A 179 -4.36 21.63 44.06
CA GLU A 179 -3.03 22.18 43.72
C GLU A 179 -2.85 23.65 44.18
N GLY A 180 -3.88 24.27 44.75
CA GLY A 180 -3.80 25.64 45.27
C GLY A 180 -3.56 26.70 44.19
N ILE A 181 -3.86 26.39 42.92
CA ILE A 181 -3.80 27.35 41.83
C ILE A 181 -5.00 28.29 41.98
N LYS A 182 -4.79 29.41 42.67
CA LYS A 182 -5.73 30.53 42.64
C LYS A 182 -5.81 31.03 41.20
N VAL A 183 -6.89 30.70 40.52
CA VAL A 183 -7.32 31.40 39.31
C VAL A 183 -7.66 32.83 39.76
N LEU A 184 -6.84 33.79 39.33
CA LEU A 184 -7.12 35.23 39.44
C LEU A 184 -8.19 35.63 38.41
#